data_AF-A0A7V4WFW9-F1
#
_entry.id   AF-A0A7V4WFW9-F1
#
_cell.length_a   1.000
_cell.length_b   1.000
_cell.length_c   1.000
_cell.angle_alpha   90.00
_cell.angle_beta   90.00
_cell.angle_gamma   90.00
#
_symmetry.space_group_name_H-M   'P 1'
#
loop_
_entity.id
_entity.type
_entity.pdbx_description
1 polymer ?
#
loop_
_entity_poly.entity_id
_entity_poly.type
_entity_poly.pdbx_seq_one_letter_code
_entity_poly.pdbx_strand_id
1 'polypeptide(L)' 'SGDRSERIRTYNFPQMRVTDHRIGLTLYKLDSILQGELDEIIDELATFYQSQALQNAESVKVAAGS' A
#
# COMPACT_ATOMS: atom_id res chain seq x y z
N SER A 1 13.94 -16.07 -6.43
CA SER A 1 13.56 -16.70 -5.16
C SER A 1 12.40 -15.91 -4.60
N GLY A 2 11.19 -16.45 -4.66
CA GLY A 2 9.97 -15.75 -4.26
C GLY A 2 9.86 -15.73 -2.75
N ASP A 3 10.49 -14.75 -2.11
CA ASP A 3 10.31 -14.54 -0.68
C ASP A 3 8.88 -14.03 -0.42
N ARG A 4 7.97 -14.97 -0.21
CA ARG A 4 6.57 -14.71 0.16
C ARG A 4 6.39 -14.57 1.67
N SER A 5 7.49 -14.38 2.41
CA SER A 5 7.48 -14.42 3.87
C SER A 5 7.09 -13.08 4.51
N GLU A 6 7.10 -11.98 3.75
CA GLU A 6 6.73 -10.68 4.29
C GLU A 6 5.21 -10.58 4.52
N ARG A 7 4.85 -10.27 5.76
CA ARG A 7 3.47 -10.00 6.15
C ARG A 7 3.03 -8.66 5.55
N ILE A 8 2.31 -8.72 4.43
CA ILE A 8 1.81 -7.51 3.75
C ILE A 8 0.62 -6.85 4.47
N ARG A 9 -0.20 -7.61 5.22
CA ARG A 9 -1.38 -7.09 5.91
C ARG A 9 -1.58 -7.72 7.29
N THR A 10 -2.12 -6.93 8.22
CA THR A 10 -2.63 -7.40 9.53
C THR A 10 -4.11 -7.08 9.62
N TYR A 11 -4.94 -8.09 9.90
CA TYR A 11 -6.37 -7.95 10.21
C TYR A 11 -6.54 -8.05 11.73
N ASN A 12 -7.03 -7.00 12.39
CA ASN A 12 -7.22 -6.94 13.84
C ASN A 12 -8.71 -6.87 14.17
N PHE A 13 -9.29 -8.02 14.49
CA PHE A 13 -10.71 -8.16 14.83
C PHE A 13 -11.11 -7.39 16.10
N PRO A 14 -10.38 -7.46 17.24
CA PRO A 14 -10.76 -6.70 18.43
C PRO A 14 -10.86 -5.18 18.21
N GLN A 15 -10.11 -4.63 17.26
CA GLN A 15 -10.06 -3.19 16.97
C GLN A 15 -10.68 -2.83 15.61
N MET A 16 -11.35 -3.79 14.96
CA MET A 16 -12.05 -3.63 13.68
C MET A 16 -11.22 -2.93 12.59
N ARG A 17 -9.91 -3.22 12.52
CA ARG A 17 -9.01 -2.58 11.55
C ARG A 17 -8.23 -3.55 10.68
N VAL A 18 -7.80 -3.04 9.54
CA VAL A 18 -6.81 -3.66 8.65
C VAL A 18 -5.65 -2.70 8.50
N THR A 19 -4.43 -3.21 8.63
CA THR A 19 -3.20 -2.45 8.36
C THR A 19 -2.49 -3.10 7.18
N ASP A 20 -2.21 -2.34 6.11
CA ASP A 20 -1.37 -2.75 5.00
C ASP A 20 0.05 -2.20 5.19
N HIS A 21 1.00 -3.11 5.42
CA HIS A 21 2.38 -2.78 5.78
C HIS A 21 3.21 -2.32 4.59
N ARG A 22 2.74 -2.52 3.35
CA ARG A 22 3.46 -2.11 2.15
C ARG A 22 3.62 -0.59 2.08
N ILE A 23 2.63 0.13 2.60
CA ILE A 23 2.56 1.61 2.56
C ILE A 23 2.24 2.24 3.92
N GLY A 24 2.09 1.43 4.97
CA GLY A 24 1.72 1.91 6.31
C GLY A 24 0.25 2.34 6.45
N LEU A 25 -0.62 1.91 5.54
CA LEU A 25 -2.05 2.25 5.55
C LEU A 25 -2.78 1.52 6.67
N THR A 26 -3.63 2.21 7.42
CA THR A 26 -4.53 1.59 8.41
C THR A 26 -5.96 2.06 8.21
N LEU A 27 -6.88 1.12 8.01
CA LEU A 27 -8.31 1.36 7.82
C LEU A 27 -9.12 0.72 8.94
N TYR A 28 -10.03 1.46 9.56
CA TYR A 28 -10.96 0.98 10.59
C TYR A 28 -12.28 0.48 9.98
N LYS A 29 -12.16 -0.34 8.94
CA LYS A 29 -13.27 -0.80 8.10
C LYS A 29 -13.22 -2.31 7.86
N LEU A 30 -12.79 -3.08 8.87
CA LEU A 30 -12.52 -4.51 8.72
C LEU A 30 -13.71 -5.28 8.12
N ASP A 31 -14.93 -5.04 8.59
CA ASP A 31 -16.11 -5.78 8.11
C ASP A 31 -16.37 -5.56 6.62
N SER A 32 -16.34 -4.30 6.18
CA SER A 32 -16.52 -3.94 4.76
C SER A 32 -15.43 -4.58 3.89
N ILE A 33 -14.18 -4.54 4.36
CA ILE A 33 -13.05 -5.16 3.67
C ILE A 33 -13.23 -6.68 3.56
N LEU A 34 -13.73 -7.34 4.61
CA LEU A 34 -14.04 -8.77 4.60
C LEU A 34 -15.25 -9.12 3.72
N GLN A 35 -16.15 -8.16 3.49
CA GLN A 35 -17.28 -8.28 2.56
C GLN A 35 -16.89 -8.06 1.09
N GLY A 36 -15.65 -7.64 0.82
CA GLY A 36 -15.12 -7.47 -0.53
C GLY A 36 -14.98 -6.02 -0.99
N GLU A 37 -15.27 -5.04 -0.13
CA GLU A 37 -15.04 -3.61 -0.38
C GLU A 37 -13.53 -3.31 -0.32
N LEU A 38 -12.80 -3.68 -1.38
CA LEU A 38 -11.34 -3.59 -1.46
C LEU A 38 -10.83 -2.36 -2.22
N ASP A 39 -11.72 -1.62 -2.87
CA ASP A 39 -11.38 -0.51 -3.77
C ASP A 39 -10.49 0.53 -3.07
N GLU A 40 -10.85 0.94 -1.84
CA GLU A 40 -10.06 1.88 -1.04
C GLU A 40 -8.62 1.39 -0.79
N ILE A 41 -8.42 0.09 -0.53
CA ILE A 41 -7.06 -0.45 -0.36
C ILE A 41 -6.29 -0.39 -1.67
N ILE A 42 -6.94 -0.74 -2.78
CA ILE A 42 -6.31 -0.82 -4.11
C ILE A 42 -5.91 0.58 -4.58
N ASP A 43 -6.80 1.57 -4.43
CA ASP A 43 -6.59 2.94 -4.87
C ASP A 43 -5.46 3.61 -4.10
N GLU A 44 -5.40 3.43 -2.77
CA GLU A 44 -4.32 3.97 -1.94
C GLU A 44 -2.96 3.35 -2.31
N LEU A 45 -2.91 2.04 -2.56
CA LEU A 45 -1.69 1.37 -3.03
C LEU A 45 -1.26 1.87 -4.40
N ALA A 46 -2.20 1.94 -5.35
CA ALA A 46 -1.93 2.42 -6.71
C ALA A 46 -1.40 3.85 -6.68
N THR A 47 -2.05 4.74 -5.93
CA THR A 47 -1.64 6.14 -5.76
C THR A 47 -0.24 6.23 -5.16
N PHE A 48 0.04 5.46 -4.10
CA PHE A 48 1.35 5.46 -3.46
C PHE A 48 2.46 5.04 -4.43
N TYR A 49 2.29 3.91 -5.13
CA TYR A 49 3.30 3.42 -6.06
C TYR A 49 3.44 4.31 -7.30
N GLN A 50 2.35 4.90 -7.78
CA GLN A 50 2.41 5.87 -8.88
C GLN A 50 3.19 7.13 -8.47
N SER A 51 2.94 7.65 -7.26
CA SER A 51 3.68 8.79 -6.70
C SER A 51 5.17 8.49 -6.57
N GLN A 52 5.53 7.32 -6.03
CA GLN A 52 6.93 6.88 -5.96
C GLN A 52 7.59 6.75 -7.34
N ALA A 53 6.88 6.21 -8.33
CA ALA A 53 7.40 6.08 -9.69
C ALA A 53 7.69 7.45 -10.31
N LEU A 54 6.82 8.44 -10.09
CA LEU A 54 7.04 9.81 -10.55
C LEU A 54 8.25 10.46 -9.89
N GLN A 55 8.37 10.36 -8.56
CA GLN A 55 9.53 10.89 -7.82
C GLN A 55 10.85 10.25 -8.28
N ASN A 56 10.85 8.94 -8.53
CA ASN A 56 12.01 8.23 -9.05
C ASN A 56 12.34 8.66 -10.49
N ALA A 57 11.34 8.89 -11.33
CA ALA A 57 11.55 9.39 -12.69
C ALA A 57 12.13 10.82 -12.69
N GLU A 58 11.71 11.67 -11.76
CA GLU A 58 12.27 13.03 -11.58
C GLU A 58 13.72 12.98 -11.08
N SER A 59 14.02 12.15 -10.08
CA SER A 59 15.37 12.03 -9.54
C SER A 59 16.39 11.50 -10.57
N VAL A 60 15.97 10.55 -11.42
CA VAL A 60 16.80 10.05 -12.54
C VAL A 60 17.09 11.14 -13.58
N LYS A 61 16.12 12.00 -13.89
CA LYS A 61 16.32 13.12 -14.82
C LYS A 61 17.29 14.17 -14.27
N VAL A 62 17.25 14.43 -12.97
CA VAL A 62 18.19 15.36 -12.31
C VAL A 62 19.61 14.80 -12.34
N ALA A 63 19.80 13.50 -12.08
CA ALA A 63 21.13 12.87 -12.09
C ALA A 63 21.74 12.68 -13.48
N ALA A 64 20.92 12.54 -14.53
CA ALA A 64 21.38 12.41 -15.91
C ALA A 64 21.63 13.76 -16.63
N GLY A 65 21.23 14.87 -16.01
CA GLY A 65 21.35 16.23 -16.55
C GLY A 65 22.52 17.04 -16.00
N SER A 66 23.41 16.42 -15.21
CA SER A 66 24.62 17.03 -14.63
C SER A 66 25.88 16.30 -15.07
#